data_AF-A0A1E1WER3-F1
#
_entry.id   AF-A0A1E1WER3-F1
#
_cell.length_a   1.000
_cell.length_b   1.000
_cell.length_c   1.000
_cell.angle_alpha   90.00
_cell.angle_beta   90.00
_cell.angle_gamma   90.00
#
_symmetry.space_group_name_H-M   'P 1'
#
loop_
_entity.id
_entity.type
_entity.pdbx_description
1 polymer ?
#
loop_
_entity_poly.entity_id
_entity_poly.type
_entity_poly.pdbx_seq_one_letter_code
_entity_poly.pdbx_strand_id
1 'polypeptide(L)'
;MMQVVEELNTLRLDVLDEDWVQGIYYSEFLEFGEFPSEYESILESLETRTVFKNIMRAIDNWLSSDEPGNEEKSWATLSHHIPHQKLLAVLAYFIDYGTKNILTKEYRNNALLASRVYYKFLSISGYKAYHIYHSQLFAQSLACLGYPKALCEHEDNYYNRQDLTAEVNSIIKELRFFVLDLRVIIESLQLNPSDMNFEDILANLVDVTGGAIVNKLHVDKIEFAKIAQVIYEIIDILICDANGEPNASAIQLLFKTIVPKLVAASVDSKNANNLVRASYVTYSGLLLSRYGKAALPAYVMLLQHLCHNLDGLERSEVRQARVSLVVGLMSLLPNKTYSSTVKWLLSLSTTSKIPHRHIALEMLSKLLTNEPEEEKPNEDDPDDPRENPEEPRENPEESKENP
;
A
#
# COMPACT_ATOMS: atom_id res chain seq x y z
N MET A 1 20.95 -20.97 21.47
CA MET A 1 20.73 -19.85 22.40
C MET A 1 22.02 -19.11 22.75
N MET A 2 23.07 -19.79 23.25
CA MET A 2 24.32 -19.13 23.66
C MET A 2 24.93 -18.19 22.60
N GLN A 3 24.96 -18.61 21.33
CA GLN A 3 25.42 -17.76 20.23
C GLN A 3 24.61 -16.47 20.07
N VAL A 4 23.28 -16.52 20.28
CA VAL A 4 22.42 -15.32 20.22
C VAL A 4 22.79 -14.35 21.33
N VAL A 5 22.99 -14.86 22.55
CA VAL A 5 23.38 -14.06 23.71
C VAL A 5 24.76 -13.43 23.50
N GLU A 6 25.72 -14.18 22.95
CA GLU A 6 27.07 -13.69 22.64
C GLU A 6 27.03 -12.54 21.63
N GLU A 7 26.33 -12.70 20.51
CA GLU A 7 26.20 -11.65 19.48
C GLU A 7 25.39 -10.44 19.98
N LEU A 8 24.49 -10.61 20.96
CA LEU A 8 23.80 -9.48 21.57
C LEU A 8 24.66 -8.73 22.58
N ASN A 9 25.53 -9.42 23.29
CA ASN A 9 26.46 -8.81 24.23
C ASN A 9 27.52 -7.93 23.52
N THR A 10 27.77 -8.13 22.22
CA THR A 10 28.65 -7.23 21.46
C THR A 10 28.09 -5.81 21.36
N LEU A 11 26.77 -5.63 21.49
CA LEU A 11 26.13 -4.30 21.51
C LEU A 11 26.34 -3.54 22.83
N ARG A 12 26.97 -4.17 23.84
CA ARG A 12 27.32 -3.55 25.13
C ARG A 12 26.16 -2.79 25.79
N LEU A 13 24.98 -3.41 25.77
CA LEU A 13 23.75 -2.86 26.36
C LEU A 13 23.87 -2.60 27.87
N ASP A 14 24.88 -3.19 28.53
CA ASP A 14 25.23 -2.95 29.93
C ASP A 14 25.60 -1.49 30.22
N VAL A 15 26.19 -0.80 29.25
CA VAL A 15 26.68 0.59 29.39
C VAL A 15 25.60 1.63 29.06
N LEU A 16 24.50 1.22 28.43
CA LEU A 16 23.47 2.15 27.99
C LEU A 16 22.69 2.72 29.19
N ASP A 17 22.59 4.04 29.23
CA ASP A 17 21.86 4.77 30.27
C ASP A 17 20.39 4.34 30.35
N GLU A 18 19.92 4.05 31.56
CA GLU A 18 18.55 3.62 31.81
C GLU A 18 17.56 4.78 31.63
N ASP A 19 17.93 6.00 32.03
CA ASP A 19 17.05 7.16 31.91
C ASP A 19 16.76 7.50 30.44
N TRP A 20 17.78 7.37 29.58
CA TRP A 20 17.62 7.48 28.13
C TRP A 20 16.65 6.44 27.56
N VAL A 21 16.78 5.18 27.98
CA VAL A 21 15.89 4.09 27.54
C VAL A 21 14.46 4.38 27.99
N GLN A 22 14.25 4.72 29.26
CA GLN A 22 12.92 5.03 29.78
C GLN A 22 12.30 6.24 29.06
N GLY A 23 13.09 7.25 28.69
CA GLY A 23 12.63 8.38 27.88
C GLY A 23 11.98 7.96 26.55
N ILE A 24 12.56 6.98 25.86
CA ILE A 24 12.01 6.43 24.60
C ILE A 24 10.71 5.66 24.86
N TYR A 25 10.63 4.88 25.93
CA TYR A 25 9.40 4.17 26.29
C TYR A 25 8.29 5.13 26.71
N TYR A 26 8.61 6.18 27.45
CA TYR A 26 7.63 7.22 27.84
C TYR A 26 7.10 8.01 26.65
N SER A 27 7.91 8.20 25.61
CA SER A 27 7.47 8.83 24.35
C SER A 27 6.76 7.85 23.41
N GLU A 28 6.55 6.59 23.83
CA GLU A 28 5.99 5.52 23.00
C GLU A 28 6.75 5.33 21.67
N PHE A 29 8.09 5.50 21.72
CA PHE A 29 8.99 5.45 20.58
C PHE A 29 8.79 6.59 19.57
N LEU A 30 8.17 7.70 19.95
CA LEU A 30 7.97 8.86 19.06
C LEU A 30 9.14 9.85 19.10
N GLU A 31 9.85 9.92 20.22
CA GLU A 31 10.94 10.87 20.45
C GLU A 31 12.22 10.15 20.87
N PHE A 32 13.33 10.54 20.25
CA PHE A 32 14.66 9.98 20.49
C PHE A 32 15.62 11.11 20.82
N GLY A 33 16.22 11.06 22.00
CA GLY A 33 17.37 11.90 22.36
C GLY A 33 18.64 11.43 21.67
N GLU A 34 19.70 12.24 21.71
CA GLU A 34 21.04 11.80 21.30
C GLU A 34 21.51 10.62 22.14
N PHE A 35 22.38 9.76 21.58
CA PHE A 35 22.95 8.68 22.36
C PHE A 35 23.77 9.24 23.54
N PRO A 36 23.82 8.53 24.67
CA PRO A 36 24.83 8.82 25.69
C PRO A 36 26.23 8.74 25.06
N SER A 37 27.06 9.76 25.28
CA SER A 37 28.37 9.92 24.61
C SER A 37 29.31 8.72 24.81
N GLU A 38 29.24 8.08 25.98
CA GLU A 38 29.97 6.85 26.29
C GLU A 38 29.52 5.67 25.41
N TYR A 39 28.23 5.57 25.11
CA TYR A 39 27.66 4.54 24.26
C TYR A 39 27.92 4.82 22.78
N GLU A 40 27.83 6.08 22.36
CA GLU A 40 28.13 6.52 21.00
C GLU A 40 29.56 6.15 20.58
N SER A 41 30.54 6.41 21.46
CA SER A 41 31.96 6.05 21.22
C SER A 41 32.16 4.53 21.01
N ILE A 42 31.36 3.70 21.70
CA ILE A 42 31.38 2.24 21.52
C ILE A 42 30.78 1.89 20.16
N LEU A 43 29.63 2.47 19.80
CA LEU A 43 28.96 2.22 18.52
C LEU A 43 29.83 2.62 17.32
N GLU A 44 30.57 3.73 17.39
CA GLU A 44 31.49 4.15 16.34
C GLU A 44 32.61 3.13 16.08
N SER A 45 33.03 2.41 17.10
CA SER A 45 34.04 1.35 16.98
C SER A 45 33.48 0.03 16.46
N LEU A 46 32.15 -0.14 16.49
CA LEU A 46 31.47 -1.37 16.11
C LEU A 46 31.10 -1.35 14.62
N GLU A 47 31.41 -2.45 13.93
CA GLU A 47 30.84 -2.69 12.60
C GLU A 47 29.35 -3.08 12.73
N THR A 48 28.48 -2.09 12.94
CA THR A 48 27.03 -2.26 13.19
C THR A 48 26.37 -3.17 12.17
N ARG A 49 26.72 -3.02 10.88
CA ARG A 49 26.21 -3.88 9.79
C ARG A 49 26.56 -5.36 9.98
N THR A 50 27.79 -5.65 10.42
CA THR A 50 28.26 -7.02 10.64
C THR A 50 27.57 -7.61 11.87
N VAL A 51 27.49 -6.84 12.96
CA VAL A 51 26.80 -7.23 14.20
C VAL A 51 25.34 -7.59 13.95
N PHE A 52 24.56 -6.73 13.28
CA PHE A 52 23.16 -7.01 12.98
C PHE A 52 22.97 -8.26 12.11
N LYS A 53 23.85 -8.50 11.14
CA LYS A 53 23.80 -9.71 10.32
C LYS A 53 24.13 -10.97 11.12
N ASN A 54 25.08 -10.90 12.04
CA ASN A 54 25.42 -12.02 12.90
C ASN A 54 24.28 -12.33 13.87
N ILE A 55 23.67 -11.32 14.49
CA ILE A 55 22.49 -11.47 15.35
C ILE A 55 21.36 -12.19 14.60
N MET A 56 20.99 -11.72 13.40
CA MET A 56 19.94 -12.38 12.59
C MET A 56 20.29 -13.84 12.29
N ARG A 57 21.53 -14.12 11.88
CA ARG A 57 21.99 -15.49 11.59
C ARG A 57 21.96 -16.38 12.83
N ALA A 58 22.39 -15.85 13.99
CA ALA A 58 22.37 -16.58 15.25
C ALA A 58 20.93 -16.92 15.66
N ILE A 59 19.98 -16.00 15.47
CA ILE A 59 18.56 -16.24 15.73
C ILE A 59 18.01 -17.30 14.77
N ASP A 60 18.26 -17.17 13.46
CA ASP A 60 17.80 -18.14 12.45
C ASP A 60 18.35 -19.56 12.75
N ASN A 61 19.63 -19.67 13.10
CA ASN A 61 20.25 -20.94 13.48
C ASN A 61 19.63 -21.52 14.76
N TRP A 62 19.37 -20.68 15.76
CA TRP A 62 18.77 -21.12 17.01
C TRP A 62 17.30 -21.56 16.84
N LEU A 63 16.54 -20.86 16.02
CA LEU A 63 15.15 -21.23 15.73
C LEU A 63 15.09 -22.53 14.92
N SER A 64 16.02 -22.75 13.98
CA SER A 64 16.08 -23.95 13.13
C SER A 64 16.77 -25.18 13.74
N SER A 65 17.51 -25.04 14.84
CA SER A 65 18.25 -26.17 15.43
C SER A 65 17.34 -27.17 16.15
N ASP A 66 17.26 -28.42 15.69
CA ASP A 66 16.48 -29.50 16.33
C ASP A 66 17.19 -30.11 17.56
N GLU A 67 17.81 -29.28 18.41
CA GLU A 67 18.55 -29.80 19.56
C GLU A 67 17.62 -30.62 20.50
N PRO A 68 17.93 -31.91 20.76
CA PRO A 68 17.17 -32.75 21.66
C PRO A 68 17.51 -32.36 23.11
N GLY A 69 17.00 -31.21 23.53
CA GLY A 69 17.17 -30.61 24.84
C GLY A 69 16.06 -29.61 25.04
N ASN A 70 15.19 -29.88 26.01
CA ASN A 70 13.87 -29.29 26.25
C ASN A 70 13.91 -27.82 26.73
N GLU A 71 14.80 -26.97 26.19
CA GLU A 71 14.75 -25.53 26.44
C GLU A 71 13.80 -24.88 25.42
N GLU A 72 12.72 -24.31 25.92
CA GLU A 72 11.74 -23.60 25.12
C GLU A 72 12.43 -22.45 24.37
N LYS A 73 12.33 -22.46 23.03
CA LYS A 73 12.85 -21.41 22.15
C LYS A 73 11.94 -20.19 22.19
N SER A 74 11.99 -19.47 23.31
CA SER A 74 11.09 -18.37 23.61
C SER A 74 11.81 -17.19 24.24
N TRP A 75 11.10 -16.06 24.25
CA TRP A 75 11.51 -14.87 24.99
C TRP A 75 11.60 -15.10 26.50
N ALA A 76 10.90 -16.11 27.05
CA ALA A 76 11.04 -16.46 28.46
C ALA A 76 12.49 -16.82 28.80
N THR A 77 13.10 -17.66 27.97
CA THR A 77 14.50 -18.06 28.15
C THR A 77 15.48 -16.93 27.82
N LEU A 78 15.24 -16.18 26.75
CA LEU A 78 16.17 -15.14 26.28
C LEU A 78 16.17 -13.89 27.18
N SER A 79 15.01 -13.52 27.74
CA SER A 79 14.86 -12.31 28.57
C SER A 79 15.67 -12.34 29.87
N HIS A 80 15.99 -13.53 30.39
CA HIS A 80 16.85 -13.68 31.56
C HIS A 80 18.32 -13.32 31.30
N HIS A 81 18.75 -13.34 30.04
CA HIS A 81 20.14 -13.17 29.66
C HIS A 81 20.44 -11.81 29.03
N ILE A 82 19.42 -11.11 28.52
CA ILE A 82 19.57 -9.88 27.74
C ILE A 82 18.58 -8.80 28.22
N PRO A 83 19.03 -7.54 28.39
CA PRO A 83 18.14 -6.42 28.67
C PRO A 83 17.36 -6.03 27.40
N HIS A 84 16.28 -6.75 27.12
CA HIS A 84 15.48 -6.61 25.89
C HIS A 84 14.92 -5.19 25.70
N GLN A 85 14.60 -4.46 26.78
CA GLN A 85 14.13 -3.08 26.66
C GLN A 85 15.19 -2.15 26.05
N LYS A 86 16.43 -2.26 26.52
CA LYS A 86 17.59 -1.51 26.00
C LYS A 86 17.85 -1.84 24.54
N LEU A 87 17.76 -3.13 24.20
CA LEU A 87 17.90 -3.60 22.83
C LEU A 87 16.86 -2.97 21.89
N LEU A 88 15.58 -2.96 22.28
CA LEU A 88 14.52 -2.35 21.49
C LEU A 88 14.70 -0.84 21.33
N ALA A 89 15.14 -0.14 22.38
CA ALA A 89 15.43 1.29 22.30
C ALA A 89 16.56 1.59 21.29
N VAL A 90 17.63 0.79 21.30
CA VAL A 90 18.73 0.92 20.32
C VAL A 90 18.24 0.65 18.90
N LEU A 91 17.46 -0.40 18.66
CA LEU A 91 16.92 -0.69 17.33
C LEU A 91 15.98 0.43 16.85
N ALA A 92 15.12 0.92 17.73
CA ALA A 92 14.19 2.00 17.43
C ALA A 92 14.94 3.29 17.06
N TYR A 93 16.00 3.63 17.79
CA TYR A 93 16.86 4.75 17.44
C TYR A 93 17.47 4.58 16.05
N PHE A 94 18.05 3.42 15.72
CA PHE A 94 18.63 3.20 14.39
C PHE A 94 17.60 3.32 13.27
N ILE A 95 16.36 2.86 13.51
CA ILE A 95 15.25 2.98 12.57
C ILE A 95 14.87 4.44 12.35
N ASP A 96 14.62 5.19 13.42
CA ASP A 96 14.24 6.60 13.36
C ASP A 96 15.36 7.47 12.76
N TYR A 97 16.58 7.32 13.26
CA TYR A 97 17.74 8.10 12.82
C TYR A 97 18.08 7.85 11.35
N GLY A 98 18.04 6.58 10.91
CA GLY A 98 18.27 6.26 9.49
C GLY A 98 17.14 6.71 8.57
N THR A 99 15.90 6.75 9.07
CA THR A 99 14.76 7.30 8.32
C THR A 99 14.90 8.81 8.13
N LYS A 100 15.28 9.54 9.19
CA LYS A 100 15.53 10.99 9.16
C LYS A 100 16.73 11.36 8.30
N ASN A 101 17.74 10.48 8.21
CA ASN A 101 19.00 10.73 7.50
C ASN A 101 19.19 9.80 6.29
N ILE A 102 18.13 9.62 5.50
CA ILE A 102 18.09 8.66 4.37
C ILE A 102 19.19 8.84 3.31
N LEU A 103 19.68 10.06 3.10
CA LEU A 103 20.71 10.38 2.11
C LEU A 103 22.06 9.76 2.49
N THR A 104 22.31 9.56 3.79
CA THR A 104 23.51 8.89 4.28
C THR A 104 23.34 7.39 4.16
N LYS A 105 24.10 6.78 3.24
CA LYS A 105 24.04 5.34 2.92
C LYS A 105 24.16 4.44 4.15
N GLU A 106 25.06 4.78 5.06
CA GLU A 106 25.29 4.01 6.28
C GLU A 106 24.06 4.00 7.19
N TYR A 107 23.54 5.19 7.53
CA TYR A 107 22.38 5.33 8.43
C TYR A 107 21.14 4.64 7.87
N ARG A 108 20.87 4.82 6.57
CA ARG A 108 19.76 4.14 5.89
C ARG A 108 19.89 2.62 5.91
N ASN A 109 21.09 2.09 5.68
CA ASN A 109 21.33 0.64 5.72
C ASN A 109 21.23 0.08 7.14
N ASN A 110 21.68 0.84 8.14
CA ASN A 110 21.54 0.47 9.54
C ASN A 110 20.06 0.43 9.96
N ALA A 111 19.22 1.38 9.52
CA ALA A 111 17.77 1.33 9.74
C ALA A 111 17.11 0.08 9.12
N LEU A 112 17.48 -0.26 7.87
CA LEU A 112 16.98 -1.47 7.21
C LEU A 112 17.35 -2.74 7.98
N LEU A 113 18.60 -2.84 8.43
CA LEU A 113 19.08 -3.99 9.18
C LEU A 113 18.47 -4.05 10.59
N ALA A 114 18.36 -2.91 11.28
CA ALA A 114 17.73 -2.81 12.59
C ALA A 114 16.26 -3.25 12.53
N SER A 115 15.52 -2.82 11.50
CA SER A 115 14.14 -3.27 11.25
C SER A 115 14.05 -4.78 11.05
N ARG A 116 14.99 -5.36 10.30
CA ARG A 116 15.02 -6.82 10.08
C ARG A 116 15.40 -7.59 11.34
N VAL A 117 16.34 -7.08 12.14
CA VAL A 117 16.66 -7.63 13.47
C VAL A 117 15.42 -7.58 14.36
N TYR A 118 14.68 -6.47 14.37
CA TYR A 118 13.41 -6.36 15.08
C TYR A 118 12.39 -7.40 14.59
N TYR A 119 12.27 -7.64 13.28
CA TYR A 119 11.42 -8.71 12.76
C TYR A 119 11.87 -10.09 13.23
N LYS A 120 13.17 -10.38 13.26
CA LYS A 120 13.68 -11.64 13.84
C LYS A 120 13.27 -11.78 15.31
N PHE A 121 13.30 -10.71 16.09
CA PHE A 121 12.80 -10.74 17.46
C PHE A 121 11.30 -11.01 17.59
N LEU A 122 10.50 -10.53 16.65
CA LEU A 122 9.07 -10.84 16.59
C LEU A 122 8.78 -12.28 16.16
N SER A 123 9.74 -12.97 15.51
CA SER A 123 9.60 -14.40 15.17
C SER A 123 9.83 -15.35 16.36
N ILE A 124 10.42 -14.87 17.46
CA ILE A 124 10.66 -15.69 18.66
C ILE A 124 9.36 -15.76 19.48
N SER A 125 8.99 -16.98 19.90
CA SER A 125 7.77 -17.19 20.69
C SER A 125 7.75 -16.38 21.99
N GLY A 126 6.57 -15.92 22.41
CA GLY A 126 6.42 -15.08 23.60
C GLY A 126 6.64 -13.57 23.38
N TYR A 127 6.89 -13.12 22.15
CA TYR A 127 7.15 -11.71 21.84
C TYR A 127 6.03 -10.73 22.30
N LYS A 128 4.76 -11.16 22.32
CA LYS A 128 3.65 -10.36 22.88
C LYS A 128 3.69 -10.29 24.41
N ALA A 129 3.99 -11.40 25.08
CA ALA A 129 4.01 -11.49 26.54
C ALA A 129 5.16 -10.69 27.16
N TYR A 130 6.28 -10.58 26.43
CA TYR A 130 7.47 -9.83 26.84
C TYR A 130 7.52 -8.41 26.24
N HIS A 131 6.39 -7.90 25.72
CA HIS A 131 6.27 -6.54 25.17
C HIS A 131 7.32 -6.20 24.10
N ILE A 132 7.76 -7.20 23.34
CA ILE A 132 8.71 -7.03 22.25
C ILE A 132 8.01 -6.37 21.07
N TYR A 133 6.77 -6.77 20.79
CA TYR A 133 5.94 -6.08 19.81
C TYR A 133 5.44 -4.75 20.36
N HIS A 134 5.87 -3.66 19.73
CA HIS A 134 5.32 -2.33 19.91
C HIS A 134 4.72 -1.83 18.59
N SER A 135 3.44 -1.46 18.59
CA SER A 135 2.73 -1.08 17.36
C SER A 135 3.37 0.15 16.69
N GLN A 136 3.81 1.14 17.48
CA GLN A 136 4.47 2.34 16.95
C GLN A 136 5.83 2.03 16.30
N LEU A 137 6.67 1.25 16.99
CA LEU A 137 7.98 0.84 16.46
C LEU A 137 7.82 0.00 15.19
N PHE A 138 6.82 -0.88 15.17
CA PHE A 138 6.49 -1.66 13.97
C PHE A 138 6.10 -0.75 12.81
N ALA A 139 5.20 0.22 13.02
CA ALA A 139 4.83 1.18 11.99
C ALA A 139 6.04 2.01 11.50
N GLN A 140 6.91 2.46 12.40
CA GLN A 140 8.14 3.18 12.04
C GLN A 140 9.10 2.34 11.19
N SER A 141 9.24 1.05 11.51
CA SER A 141 10.10 0.15 10.73
C SER A 141 9.69 0.08 9.25
N LEU A 142 8.39 0.26 8.96
CA LEU A 142 7.85 0.22 7.60
C LEU A 142 8.25 1.44 6.76
N ALA A 143 8.73 2.54 7.36
CA ALA A 143 9.22 3.70 6.62
C ALA A 143 10.35 3.34 5.64
N CYS A 144 11.10 2.26 5.92
CA CYS A 144 12.11 1.69 5.04
C CYS A 144 11.58 1.37 3.63
N LEU A 145 10.31 0.99 3.51
CA LEU A 145 9.64 0.70 2.24
C LEU A 145 9.60 1.92 1.31
N GLY A 146 9.54 3.13 1.87
CA GLY A 146 9.53 4.39 1.13
C GLY A 146 10.90 4.85 0.64
N TYR A 147 12.00 4.20 1.05
CA TYR A 147 13.34 4.70 0.78
C TYR A 147 13.70 4.91 -0.70
N PRO A 148 13.36 3.98 -1.63
CA PRO A 148 13.70 4.19 -3.03
C PRO A 148 12.97 5.40 -3.63
N LYS A 149 11.76 5.72 -3.12
CA LYS A 149 10.98 6.88 -3.56
C LYS A 149 11.60 8.16 -3.01
N ALA A 150 11.91 8.20 -1.72
CA ALA A 150 12.52 9.35 -1.08
C ALA A 150 13.88 9.70 -1.70
N LEU A 151 14.71 8.72 -2.09
CA LEU A 151 15.93 9.00 -2.85
C LEU A 151 15.66 9.65 -4.22
N CYS A 152 14.61 9.20 -4.92
CA CYS A 152 14.22 9.78 -6.21
C CYS A 152 13.64 11.20 -6.07
N GLU A 153 13.13 11.57 -4.90
CA GLU A 153 12.65 12.93 -4.60
C GLU A 153 13.80 13.88 -4.25
N HIS A 154 14.96 13.33 -3.86
CA HIS A 154 16.18 14.07 -3.51
C HIS A 154 17.28 13.90 -4.58
N GLU A 155 16.91 13.81 -5.86
CA GLU A 155 17.84 13.56 -6.96
C GLU A 155 18.97 14.60 -7.08
N ASP A 156 18.72 15.84 -6.66
CA ASP A 156 19.70 16.95 -6.66
C ASP A 156 20.92 16.70 -5.76
N ASN A 157 20.84 15.77 -4.81
CA ASN A 157 21.96 15.41 -3.92
C ASN A 157 22.97 14.45 -4.55
N TYR A 158 22.72 14.00 -5.78
CA TYR A 158 23.58 13.05 -6.47
C TYR A 158 24.32 13.72 -7.62
N TYR A 159 25.63 13.47 -7.73
CA TYR A 159 26.48 14.03 -8.79
C TYR A 159 26.00 13.65 -10.19
N ASN A 160 25.48 12.44 -10.35
CA ASN A 160 24.94 11.96 -11.61
C ASN A 160 23.82 10.92 -11.39
N ARG A 161 23.05 10.69 -12.45
CA ARG A 161 21.92 9.75 -12.46
C ARG A 161 22.34 8.28 -12.30
N GLN A 162 23.58 7.93 -12.64
CA GLN A 162 24.08 6.55 -12.50
C GLN A 162 24.31 6.21 -11.02
N ASP A 163 24.86 7.13 -10.24
CA ASP A 163 25.07 6.98 -8.80
C ASP A 163 23.73 6.81 -8.08
N LEU A 164 22.75 7.67 -8.38
CA LEU A 164 21.39 7.53 -7.87
C LEU A 164 20.77 6.18 -8.25
N THR A 165 20.93 5.75 -9.51
CA THR A 165 20.41 4.45 -9.98
C THR A 165 21.06 3.28 -9.23
N ALA A 166 22.38 3.34 -9.00
CA ALA A 166 23.12 2.32 -8.27
C ALA A 166 22.67 2.23 -6.80
N GLU A 167 22.48 3.38 -6.14
CA GLU A 167 21.98 3.45 -4.76
C GLU A 167 20.55 2.93 -4.64
N VAL A 168 19.65 3.34 -5.53
CA VAL A 168 18.26 2.85 -5.55
C VAL A 168 18.21 1.33 -5.77
N ASN A 169 18.98 0.80 -6.72
CA ASN A 169 19.06 -0.65 -6.95
C ASN A 169 19.68 -1.40 -5.78
N SER A 170 20.63 -0.80 -5.05
CA SER A 170 21.17 -1.38 -3.82
C SER A 170 20.11 -1.48 -2.73
N ILE A 171 19.29 -0.45 -2.55
CA ILE A 171 18.18 -0.49 -1.58
C ILE A 171 17.16 -1.55 -1.96
N ILE A 172 16.79 -1.63 -3.24
CA ILE A 172 15.81 -2.61 -3.71
C ILE A 172 16.25 -4.04 -3.40
N LYS A 173 17.54 -4.35 -3.57
CA LYS A 173 18.10 -5.66 -3.19
C LYS A 173 17.95 -5.95 -1.69
N GLU A 174 18.24 -4.98 -0.82
CA GLU A 174 18.09 -5.15 0.63
C GLU A 174 16.61 -5.21 1.04
N LEU A 175 15.74 -4.44 0.38
CA LEU A 175 14.29 -4.44 0.60
C LEU A 175 13.65 -5.77 0.29
N ARG A 176 14.17 -6.54 -0.68
CA ARG A 176 13.67 -7.90 -0.93
C ARG A 176 13.72 -8.75 0.33
N PHE A 177 14.83 -8.73 1.06
CA PHE A 177 14.94 -9.52 2.28
C PHE A 177 14.06 -8.95 3.39
N PHE A 178 13.97 -7.62 3.47
CA PHE A 178 13.07 -6.93 4.39
C PHE A 178 11.61 -7.36 4.20
N VAL A 179 11.08 -7.37 2.97
CA VAL A 179 9.66 -7.74 2.73
C VAL A 179 9.38 -9.21 2.98
N LEU A 180 10.37 -10.09 2.76
CA LEU A 180 10.25 -11.51 3.09
C LEU A 180 10.16 -11.72 4.61
N ASP A 181 11.04 -11.06 5.37
CA ASP A 181 10.97 -11.09 6.84
C ASP A 181 9.64 -10.48 7.32
N LEU A 182 9.21 -9.34 6.76
CA LEU A 182 7.95 -8.69 7.09
C LEU A 182 6.73 -9.59 6.85
N ARG A 183 6.69 -10.34 5.73
CA ARG A 183 5.60 -11.27 5.42
C ARG A 183 5.41 -12.31 6.51
N VAL A 184 6.50 -12.94 6.94
CA VAL A 184 6.48 -13.95 8.02
C VAL A 184 5.95 -13.33 9.32
N ILE A 185 6.35 -12.09 9.64
CA ILE A 185 5.91 -11.43 10.85
C ILE A 185 4.45 -11.01 10.80
N ILE A 186 3.98 -10.43 9.70
CA ILE A 186 2.56 -10.07 9.55
C ILE A 186 1.65 -11.29 9.71
N GLU A 187 2.03 -12.43 9.14
CA GLU A 187 1.32 -13.70 9.30
C GLU A 187 1.26 -14.14 10.77
N SER A 188 2.34 -13.94 11.53
CA SER A 188 2.39 -14.26 12.98
C SER A 188 1.64 -13.25 13.87
N LEU A 189 1.58 -11.98 13.47
CA LEU A 189 1.01 -10.90 14.30
C LEU A 189 -0.50 -11.02 14.46
N GLN A 190 -1.20 -11.55 13.44
CA GLN A 190 -2.66 -11.66 13.39
C GLN A 190 -3.34 -10.32 13.68
N LEU A 191 -2.93 -9.28 12.92
CA LEU A 191 -3.44 -7.92 13.09
C LEU A 191 -4.91 -7.81 12.69
N ASN A 192 -5.64 -6.98 13.43
CA ASN A 192 -7.04 -6.67 13.19
C ASN A 192 -7.22 -5.22 12.74
N PRO A 193 -8.30 -4.89 11.99
CA PRO A 193 -8.56 -3.52 11.54
C PRO A 193 -8.75 -2.48 12.67
N SER A 194 -9.03 -2.94 13.89
CA SER A 194 -9.15 -2.09 15.08
C SER A 194 -7.82 -1.84 15.78
N ASP A 195 -6.75 -2.53 15.38
CA ASP A 195 -5.44 -2.39 16.02
C ASP A 195 -4.84 -1.01 15.72
N MET A 196 -4.12 -0.48 16.70
CA MET A 196 -3.35 0.75 16.53
C MET A 196 -2.40 0.62 15.33
N ASN A 197 -2.32 1.69 14.53
CA ASN A 197 -1.49 1.79 13.33
C ASN A 197 -1.82 0.82 12.19
N PHE A 198 -2.93 0.07 12.24
CA PHE A 198 -3.31 -0.84 11.14
C PHE A 198 -3.45 -0.09 9.79
N GLU A 199 -4.06 1.09 9.81
CA GLU A 199 -4.18 1.95 8.62
C GLU A 199 -2.82 2.42 8.11
N ASP A 200 -1.90 2.78 9.01
CA ASP A 200 -0.55 3.21 8.65
C ASP A 200 0.28 2.06 8.05
N ILE A 201 0.10 0.84 8.55
CA ILE A 201 0.71 -0.37 7.98
C ILE A 201 0.22 -0.54 6.53
N LEU A 202 -1.09 -0.48 6.30
CA LEU A 202 -1.65 -0.56 4.95
C LEU A 202 -1.16 0.58 4.04
N ALA A 203 -1.08 1.81 4.56
CA ALA A 203 -0.63 2.96 3.79
C ALA A 203 0.81 2.81 3.31
N ASN A 204 1.71 2.34 4.18
CA ASN A 204 3.11 2.06 3.82
C ASN A 204 3.23 0.96 2.75
N LEU A 205 2.43 -0.10 2.84
CA LEU A 205 2.42 -1.18 1.86
C LEU A 205 1.91 -0.70 0.48
N VAL A 206 0.80 0.05 0.46
CA VAL A 206 0.23 0.60 -0.78
C VAL A 206 1.22 1.52 -1.48
N ASP A 207 1.98 2.34 -0.75
CA ASP A 207 2.90 3.30 -1.33
C ASP A 207 4.02 2.71 -2.18
N VAL A 208 4.47 1.50 -1.84
CA VAL A 208 5.48 0.78 -2.65
C VAL A 208 4.89 0.28 -3.95
N THR A 209 3.62 -0.15 -3.94
CA THR A 209 2.97 -0.78 -5.09
C THR A 209 2.69 0.19 -6.25
N GLY A 210 2.68 1.51 -5.98
CA GLY A 210 2.33 2.56 -6.95
C GLY A 210 3.31 2.75 -8.12
N GLY A 211 4.50 2.12 -8.10
CA GLY A 211 5.40 2.02 -9.26
C GLY A 211 6.07 3.33 -9.74
N ALA A 212 5.92 4.45 -9.01
CA ALA A 212 6.48 5.76 -9.39
C ALA A 212 8.00 5.74 -9.65
N ILE A 213 8.70 4.83 -8.99
CA ILE A 213 10.17 4.69 -8.96
C ILE A 213 10.68 4.01 -10.24
N VAL A 214 9.86 3.12 -10.83
CA VAL A 214 10.25 2.18 -11.90
C VAL A 214 10.52 2.87 -13.25
N ASN A 215 9.89 4.02 -13.49
CA ASN A 215 10.04 4.75 -14.76
C ASN A 215 11.00 5.94 -14.70
N LYS A 216 11.39 6.39 -13.49
CA LYS A 216 12.35 7.48 -13.32
C LYS A 216 13.80 7.02 -13.47
N LEU A 217 14.12 5.77 -13.18
CA LEU A 217 15.49 5.24 -13.23
C LEU A 217 15.52 3.89 -13.96
N HIS A 218 16.72 3.46 -14.37
CA HIS A 218 16.94 2.10 -14.89
C HIS A 218 16.97 1.12 -13.70
N VAL A 219 15.81 1.01 -13.04
CA VAL A 219 15.61 0.15 -11.87
C VAL A 219 15.51 -1.31 -12.32
N ASP A 220 16.00 -2.23 -11.49
CA ASP A 220 15.76 -3.65 -11.66
C ASP A 220 14.26 -3.98 -11.52
N LYS A 221 13.57 -3.98 -12.67
CA LYS A 221 12.12 -4.22 -12.75
C LYS A 221 11.73 -5.60 -12.27
N ILE A 222 12.61 -6.59 -12.45
CA ILE A 222 12.34 -7.98 -12.04
C ILE A 222 12.34 -8.06 -10.53
N GLU A 223 13.35 -7.47 -9.89
CA GLU A 223 13.45 -7.49 -8.43
C GLU A 223 12.34 -6.66 -7.78
N PHE A 224 12.03 -5.49 -8.35
CA PHE A 224 10.90 -4.68 -7.89
C PHE A 224 9.55 -5.40 -8.03
N ALA A 225 9.33 -6.14 -9.12
CA ALA A 225 8.12 -6.93 -9.30
C ALA A 225 7.97 -8.03 -8.24
N LYS A 226 9.07 -8.70 -7.85
CA LYS A 226 9.05 -9.68 -6.75
C LYS A 226 8.70 -9.04 -5.41
N ILE A 227 9.23 -7.84 -5.13
CA ILE A 227 8.88 -7.09 -3.92
C ILE A 227 7.39 -6.74 -3.93
N ALA A 228 6.89 -6.19 -5.03
CA ALA A 228 5.48 -5.83 -5.17
C ALA A 228 4.57 -7.05 -4.99
N GLN A 229 4.95 -8.21 -5.54
CA GLN A 229 4.23 -9.47 -5.34
C GLN A 229 4.14 -9.83 -3.85
N VAL A 230 5.26 -9.83 -3.13
CA VAL A 230 5.27 -10.13 -1.68
C VAL A 230 4.43 -9.12 -0.91
N ILE A 231 4.46 -7.84 -1.28
CA ILE A 231 3.64 -6.81 -0.65
C ILE A 231 2.14 -7.06 -0.90
N TYR A 232 1.74 -7.45 -2.10
CA TYR A 232 0.35 -7.83 -2.35
C TYR A 232 -0.08 -9.06 -1.54
N GLU A 233 0.80 -10.05 -1.37
CA GLU A 233 0.55 -11.19 -0.48
C GLU A 233 0.37 -10.73 0.98
N ILE A 234 1.19 -9.78 1.45
CA ILE A 234 1.05 -9.19 2.79
C ILE A 234 -0.30 -8.47 2.94
N ILE A 235 -0.68 -7.66 1.95
CA ILE A 235 -1.97 -6.96 1.97
C ILE A 235 -3.11 -7.98 1.99
N ASP A 236 -3.03 -9.05 1.19
CA ASP A 236 -4.03 -10.13 1.19
C ASP A 236 -4.17 -10.78 2.56
N ILE A 237 -3.07 -11.02 3.28
CA ILE A 237 -3.09 -11.54 4.66
C ILE A 237 -3.82 -10.56 5.59
N LEU A 238 -3.58 -9.24 5.46
CA LEU A 238 -4.18 -8.22 6.32
C LEU A 238 -5.67 -8.00 6.07
N ILE A 239 -6.13 -8.17 4.82
CA ILE A 239 -7.52 -7.93 4.45
C ILE A 239 -8.41 -9.17 4.51
N CYS A 240 -7.83 -10.33 4.83
CA CYS A 240 -8.58 -11.57 5.07
C CYS A 240 -8.56 -11.92 6.57
N ASP A 241 -9.57 -12.64 7.02
CA ASP A 241 -9.61 -13.20 8.37
C ASP A 241 -8.79 -14.50 8.48
N ALA A 242 -8.77 -15.11 9.67
CA ALA A 242 -8.04 -16.35 9.93
C ALA A 242 -8.52 -17.55 9.08
N ASN A 243 -9.72 -17.48 8.50
CA ASN A 243 -10.25 -18.51 7.61
C ASN A 243 -9.95 -18.22 6.12
N GLY A 244 -9.32 -17.09 5.82
CA GLY A 244 -9.07 -16.62 4.46
C GLY A 244 -10.26 -15.90 3.82
N GLU A 245 -11.29 -15.55 4.60
CA GLU A 245 -12.46 -14.82 4.11
C GLU A 245 -12.21 -13.30 4.17
N PRO A 246 -12.71 -12.53 3.18
CA PRO A 246 -12.45 -11.09 3.11
C PRO A 246 -13.09 -10.31 4.26
N ASN A 247 -12.28 -9.53 4.98
CA ASN A 247 -12.73 -8.64 6.03
C ASN A 247 -13.13 -7.27 5.46
N ALA A 248 -14.43 -6.96 5.49
CA ALA A 248 -14.97 -5.72 4.92
C ALA A 248 -14.38 -4.44 5.55
N SER A 249 -14.10 -4.43 6.85
CA SER A 249 -13.49 -3.28 7.55
C SER A 249 -12.03 -3.09 7.12
N ALA A 250 -11.26 -4.17 6.99
CA ALA A 250 -9.89 -4.10 6.49
C ALA A 250 -9.83 -3.58 5.05
N ILE A 251 -10.71 -4.09 4.18
CA ILE A 251 -10.83 -3.65 2.78
C ILE A 251 -11.24 -2.18 2.72
N GLN A 252 -12.13 -1.72 3.59
CA GLN A 252 -12.50 -0.31 3.68
C GLN A 252 -11.31 0.57 4.03
N LEU A 253 -10.49 0.18 5.01
CA LEU A 253 -9.24 0.89 5.34
C LEU A 253 -8.25 0.86 4.17
N LEU A 254 -8.13 -0.25 3.45
CA LEU A 254 -7.29 -0.32 2.25
C LEU A 254 -7.75 0.66 1.16
N PHE A 255 -9.06 0.77 0.89
CA PHE A 255 -9.56 1.78 -0.03
C PHE A 255 -9.33 3.21 0.47
N LYS A 256 -9.46 3.43 1.80
CA LYS A 256 -9.18 4.72 2.42
C LYS A 256 -7.73 5.18 2.17
N THR A 257 -6.74 4.27 2.21
CA THR A 257 -5.35 4.62 1.92
C THR A 257 -5.10 4.92 0.43
N ILE A 258 -5.89 4.35 -0.48
CA ILE A 258 -5.81 4.59 -1.93
C ILE A 258 -6.42 5.96 -2.32
N VAL A 259 -7.49 6.42 -1.66
CA VAL A 259 -8.18 7.70 -1.94
C VAL A 259 -7.19 8.86 -2.15
N PRO A 260 -6.32 9.23 -1.18
CA PRO A 260 -5.45 10.40 -1.32
C PRO A 260 -4.48 10.29 -2.49
N LYS A 261 -4.07 9.07 -2.88
CA LYS A 261 -3.17 8.86 -4.04
C LYS A 261 -3.87 9.17 -5.36
N LEU A 262 -5.12 8.71 -5.50
CA LEU A 262 -5.97 9.03 -6.65
C LEU A 262 -6.37 10.50 -6.69
N VAL A 263 -6.57 11.12 -5.52
CA VAL A 263 -6.83 12.56 -5.40
C VAL A 263 -5.65 13.35 -5.94
N ALA A 264 -4.44 13.12 -5.39
CA ALA A 264 -3.22 13.79 -5.78
C ALA A 264 -2.89 13.60 -7.28
N ALA A 265 -3.12 12.40 -7.81
CA ALA A 265 -2.92 12.11 -9.22
C ALA A 265 -3.87 12.86 -10.18
N SER A 266 -4.94 13.45 -9.67
CA SER A 266 -5.82 14.34 -10.45
C SER A 266 -5.37 15.80 -10.40
N VAL A 267 -4.57 16.17 -9.39
CA VAL A 267 -4.15 17.55 -9.11
C VAL A 267 -2.87 17.92 -9.85
N ASP A 268 -1.94 16.97 -9.98
CA ASP A 268 -0.62 17.17 -10.60
C ASP A 268 -0.56 16.50 -11.98
N SER A 269 -0.52 17.33 -13.04
CA SER A 269 -0.54 16.95 -14.45
C SER A 269 0.80 16.42 -15.00
N LYS A 270 1.84 16.30 -14.16
CA LYS A 270 3.13 15.71 -14.58
C LYS A 270 2.95 14.25 -15.00
N ASN A 271 3.57 13.86 -16.13
CA ASN A 271 3.49 12.52 -16.72
C ASN A 271 3.79 11.36 -15.75
N ALA A 272 4.63 11.57 -14.72
CA ALA A 272 4.93 10.56 -13.71
C ALA A 272 3.69 10.12 -12.90
N ASN A 273 2.72 11.01 -12.70
CA ASN A 273 1.51 10.70 -11.93
C ASN A 273 0.47 9.92 -12.74
N ASN A 274 0.55 9.93 -14.08
CA ASN A 274 -0.35 9.15 -14.92
C ASN A 274 -0.15 7.64 -14.76
N LEU A 275 1.10 7.19 -14.59
CA LEU A 275 1.37 5.78 -14.32
C LEU A 275 0.90 5.39 -12.92
N VAL A 276 1.23 6.21 -11.91
CA VAL A 276 0.81 5.98 -10.53
C VAL A 276 -0.72 5.90 -10.44
N ARG A 277 -1.42 6.78 -11.17
CA ARG A 277 -2.87 6.73 -11.35
C ARG A 277 -3.33 5.42 -11.97
N ALA A 278 -2.72 4.99 -13.08
CA ALA A 278 -3.09 3.75 -13.75
C ALA A 278 -2.88 2.52 -12.84
N SER A 279 -1.79 2.48 -12.07
CA SER A 279 -1.51 1.42 -11.10
C SER A 279 -2.59 1.33 -10.04
N TYR A 280 -2.96 2.45 -9.39
CA TYR A 280 -3.99 2.44 -8.34
C TYR A 280 -5.40 2.19 -8.88
N VAL A 281 -5.71 2.65 -10.10
CA VAL A 281 -6.97 2.31 -10.78
C VAL A 281 -7.04 0.81 -11.05
N THR A 282 -5.98 0.25 -11.63
CA THR A 282 -5.89 -1.20 -11.91
C THR A 282 -6.03 -2.00 -10.63
N TYR A 283 -5.30 -1.62 -9.58
CA TYR A 283 -5.35 -2.29 -8.29
C TYR A 283 -6.74 -2.20 -7.64
N SER A 284 -7.39 -1.04 -7.69
CA SER A 284 -8.76 -0.87 -7.19
C SER A 284 -9.75 -1.80 -7.93
N GLY A 285 -9.60 -1.94 -9.24
CA GLY A 285 -10.39 -2.87 -10.04
C GLY A 285 -10.12 -4.35 -9.71
N LEU A 286 -8.85 -4.70 -9.48
CA LEU A 286 -8.46 -6.06 -9.05
C LEU A 286 -9.05 -6.41 -7.69
N LEU A 287 -9.02 -5.48 -6.72
CA LEU A 287 -9.64 -5.66 -5.40
C LEU A 287 -11.15 -5.89 -5.53
N LEU A 288 -11.83 -5.11 -6.36
CA LEU A 288 -13.27 -5.28 -6.59
C LEU A 288 -13.58 -6.63 -7.26
N SER A 289 -12.78 -7.03 -8.25
CA SER A 289 -12.93 -8.32 -8.96
C SER A 289 -12.72 -9.51 -8.03
N ARG A 290 -11.67 -9.46 -7.20
CA ARG A 290 -11.27 -10.56 -6.31
C ARG A 290 -12.19 -10.73 -5.11
N TYR A 291 -12.57 -9.63 -4.45
CA TYR A 291 -13.32 -9.67 -3.19
C TYR A 291 -14.82 -9.36 -3.37
N GLY A 292 -15.24 -9.03 -4.59
CA GLY A 292 -16.64 -8.94 -5.00
C GLY A 292 -17.52 -8.16 -4.03
N LYS A 293 -18.48 -8.86 -3.39
CA LYS A 293 -19.46 -8.27 -2.48
C LYS A 293 -18.82 -7.61 -1.25
N ALA A 294 -17.68 -8.12 -0.75
CA ALA A 294 -17.01 -7.56 0.42
C ALA A 294 -16.33 -6.22 0.10
N ALA A 295 -15.78 -6.07 -1.11
CA ALA A 295 -15.12 -4.84 -1.56
C ALA A 295 -16.09 -3.79 -2.11
N LEU A 296 -17.25 -4.19 -2.63
CA LEU A 296 -18.18 -3.30 -3.32
C LEU A 296 -18.60 -2.06 -2.50
N PRO A 297 -18.96 -2.13 -1.20
CA PRO A 297 -19.29 -0.95 -0.41
C PRO A 297 -18.12 0.02 -0.27
N ALA A 298 -16.92 -0.51 0.00
CA ALA A 298 -15.70 0.29 0.13
C ALA A 298 -15.29 0.94 -1.20
N TYR A 299 -15.47 0.24 -2.32
CA TYR A 299 -15.25 0.77 -3.66
C TYR A 299 -16.22 1.91 -3.99
N VAL A 300 -17.51 1.79 -3.64
CA VAL A 300 -18.47 2.89 -3.79
C VAL A 300 -18.08 4.09 -2.93
N MET A 301 -17.64 3.84 -1.69
CA MET A 301 -17.13 4.88 -0.80
C MET A 301 -15.92 5.61 -1.39
N LEU A 302 -14.96 4.89 -2.00
CA LEU A 302 -13.83 5.47 -2.74
C LEU A 302 -14.33 6.47 -3.81
N LEU A 303 -15.29 6.07 -4.65
CA LEU A 303 -15.86 6.94 -5.69
C LEU A 303 -16.49 8.20 -5.08
N GLN A 304 -17.29 8.03 -4.03
CA GLN A 304 -17.95 9.15 -3.35
C GLN A 304 -16.94 10.12 -2.74
N HIS A 305 -15.87 9.62 -2.11
CA HIS A 305 -14.80 10.46 -1.57
C HIS A 305 -14.02 11.19 -2.66
N LEU A 306 -13.80 10.57 -3.81
CA LEU A 306 -13.15 11.23 -4.95
C LEU A 306 -13.97 12.42 -5.47
N CYS A 307 -15.30 12.37 -5.40
CA CYS A 307 -16.18 13.48 -5.74
C CYS A 307 -16.33 14.52 -4.62
N HIS A 308 -16.28 14.07 -3.35
CA HIS A 308 -16.46 14.96 -2.20
C HIS A 308 -15.18 15.73 -1.81
N ASN A 309 -14.00 15.19 -2.10
CA ASN A 309 -12.74 15.84 -1.82
C ASN A 309 -12.59 17.10 -2.69
N LEU A 310 -12.44 18.25 -2.03
CA LEU A 310 -12.46 19.56 -2.66
C LEU A 310 -11.12 20.00 -3.25
N ASP A 311 -10.05 19.27 -2.97
CA ASP A 311 -8.70 19.66 -3.35
C ASP A 311 -8.55 19.82 -4.86
N GLY A 312 -8.17 21.03 -5.28
CA GLY A 312 -7.94 21.41 -6.66
C GLY A 312 -9.20 21.60 -7.53
N LEU A 313 -10.42 21.38 -7.00
CA LEU A 313 -11.65 21.42 -7.81
C LEU A 313 -12.03 22.83 -8.31
N GLU A 314 -11.38 23.88 -7.83
CA GLU A 314 -11.50 25.23 -8.38
C GLU A 314 -10.95 25.31 -9.82
N ARG A 315 -9.95 24.48 -10.15
CA ARG A 315 -9.32 24.43 -11.48
C ARG A 315 -10.07 23.49 -12.40
N SER A 316 -10.41 23.97 -13.60
CA SER A 316 -11.15 23.18 -14.59
C SER A 316 -10.40 21.93 -15.04
N GLU A 317 -9.07 22.01 -15.19
CA GLU A 317 -8.22 20.89 -15.59
C GLU A 317 -8.27 19.73 -14.58
N VAL A 318 -8.20 20.06 -13.29
CA VAL A 318 -8.28 19.08 -12.19
C VAL A 318 -9.67 18.45 -12.14
N ARG A 319 -10.74 19.25 -12.31
CA ARG A 319 -12.11 18.71 -12.39
C ARG A 319 -12.25 17.72 -13.54
N GLN A 320 -11.81 18.06 -14.74
CA GLN A 320 -11.88 17.17 -15.90
C GLN A 320 -11.08 15.87 -15.71
N ALA A 321 -9.90 15.97 -15.09
CA ALA A 321 -9.09 14.81 -14.74
C ALA A 321 -9.81 13.92 -13.71
N ARG A 322 -10.38 14.50 -12.65
CA ARG A 322 -11.14 13.77 -11.62
C ARG A 322 -12.41 13.14 -12.18
N VAL A 323 -13.17 13.86 -13.01
CA VAL A 323 -14.36 13.35 -13.71
C VAL A 323 -13.99 12.12 -14.53
N SER A 324 -12.94 12.21 -15.34
CA SER A 324 -12.51 11.09 -16.19
C SER A 324 -12.03 9.88 -15.39
N LEU A 325 -11.34 10.12 -14.27
CA LEU A 325 -10.93 9.07 -13.33
C LEU A 325 -12.14 8.37 -12.71
N VAL A 326 -13.09 9.13 -12.15
CA VAL A 326 -14.23 8.54 -11.44
C VAL A 326 -15.18 7.84 -12.41
N VAL A 327 -15.44 8.42 -13.60
CA VAL A 327 -16.23 7.75 -14.64
C VAL A 327 -15.55 6.45 -15.09
N GLY A 328 -14.23 6.46 -15.27
CA GLY A 328 -13.46 5.25 -15.59
C GLY A 328 -13.52 4.18 -14.50
N LEU A 329 -13.57 4.56 -13.23
CA LEU A 329 -13.77 3.61 -12.12
C LEU A 329 -15.22 3.15 -12.00
N MET A 330 -16.20 4.00 -12.34
CA MET A 330 -17.62 3.65 -12.33
C MET A 330 -17.98 2.56 -13.35
N SER A 331 -17.24 2.45 -14.47
CA SER A 331 -17.47 1.39 -15.47
C SER A 331 -17.23 -0.02 -14.93
N LEU A 332 -16.52 -0.16 -13.80
CA LEU A 332 -16.30 -1.43 -13.12
C LEU A 332 -17.44 -1.83 -12.17
N LEU A 333 -18.45 -0.97 -11.97
CA LEU A 333 -19.57 -1.24 -11.08
C LEU A 333 -20.60 -2.19 -11.72
N PRO A 334 -21.21 -3.10 -10.94
CA PRO A 334 -22.41 -3.81 -11.39
C PRO A 334 -23.57 -2.85 -11.67
N ASN A 335 -24.43 -3.17 -12.66
CA ASN A 335 -25.53 -2.31 -13.13
C ASN A 335 -26.38 -1.71 -11.99
N LYS A 336 -26.81 -2.54 -11.03
CA LYS A 336 -27.61 -2.07 -9.88
C LYS A 336 -26.89 -1.00 -9.06
N THR A 337 -25.60 -1.22 -8.79
CA THR A 337 -24.78 -0.28 -8.03
C THR A 337 -24.48 0.96 -8.86
N TYR A 338 -24.16 0.80 -10.14
CA TYR A 338 -23.99 1.90 -11.08
C TYR A 338 -25.20 2.85 -11.07
N SER A 339 -26.42 2.33 -11.23
CA SER A 339 -27.65 3.13 -11.16
C SER A 339 -27.82 3.83 -9.81
N SER A 340 -27.46 3.18 -8.69
CA SER A 340 -27.50 3.81 -7.37
C SER A 340 -26.48 4.94 -7.22
N THR A 341 -25.28 4.78 -7.80
CA THR A 341 -24.23 5.80 -7.83
C THR A 341 -24.65 7.00 -8.68
N VAL A 342 -25.33 6.78 -9.82
CA VAL A 342 -25.90 7.87 -10.63
C VAL A 342 -26.97 8.64 -9.86
N LYS A 343 -27.87 7.96 -9.14
CA LYS A 343 -28.85 8.62 -8.26
C LYS A 343 -28.17 9.44 -7.16
N TRP A 344 -27.07 8.95 -6.61
CA TRP A 344 -26.27 9.68 -5.64
C TRP A 344 -25.60 10.92 -6.27
N LEU A 345 -25.10 10.85 -7.51
CA LEU A 345 -24.56 12.01 -8.24
C LEU A 345 -25.64 13.09 -8.49
N LEU A 346 -26.88 12.70 -8.80
CA LEU A 346 -28.00 13.64 -8.90
C LEU A 346 -28.23 14.36 -7.56
N SER A 347 -28.18 13.64 -6.45
CA SER A 347 -28.20 14.24 -5.10
C SER A 347 -27.03 15.21 -4.90
N LEU A 348 -25.80 14.83 -5.26
CA LEU A 348 -24.61 15.66 -5.15
C LEU A 348 -24.76 16.99 -5.93
N SER A 349 -25.41 16.94 -7.09
CA SER A 349 -25.66 18.11 -7.96
C SER A 349 -26.59 19.16 -7.34
N THR A 350 -27.33 18.80 -6.30
CA THR A 350 -28.29 19.67 -5.59
C THR A 350 -27.74 20.22 -4.27
N THR A 351 -26.49 19.90 -3.93
CA THR A 351 -25.87 20.35 -2.67
C THR A 351 -25.58 21.85 -2.66
N SER A 352 -25.47 22.44 -1.47
CA SER A 352 -25.17 23.88 -1.32
C SER A 352 -23.75 24.26 -1.78
N LYS A 353 -22.81 23.31 -1.79
CA LYS A 353 -21.41 23.54 -2.15
C LYS A 353 -21.22 23.59 -3.67
N ILE A 354 -20.80 24.74 -4.18
CA ILE A 354 -20.57 24.98 -5.62
C ILE A 354 -19.64 23.92 -6.26
N PRO A 355 -18.47 23.57 -5.68
CA PRO A 355 -17.57 22.60 -6.32
C PRO A 355 -18.19 21.21 -6.47
N HIS A 356 -18.99 20.77 -5.50
CA HIS A 356 -19.73 19.50 -5.55
C HIS A 356 -20.77 19.51 -6.68
N ARG A 357 -21.47 20.62 -6.88
CA ARG A 357 -22.41 20.76 -8.00
C ARG A 357 -21.71 20.74 -9.35
N HIS A 358 -20.59 21.47 -9.48
CA HIS A 358 -19.83 21.50 -10.74
C HIS A 358 -19.34 20.11 -11.13
N ILE A 359 -18.67 19.39 -10.24
CA ILE A 359 -18.15 18.06 -10.57
C ILE A 359 -19.29 17.06 -10.84
N ALA A 360 -20.40 17.13 -10.10
CA ALA A 360 -21.55 16.27 -10.34
C ALA A 360 -22.16 16.49 -11.73
N LEU A 361 -22.37 17.75 -12.12
CA LEU A 361 -22.93 18.09 -13.44
C LEU A 361 -21.97 17.71 -14.57
N GLU A 362 -20.66 17.94 -14.42
CA GLU A 362 -19.66 17.50 -15.40
C GLU A 362 -19.63 15.98 -15.54
N MET A 363 -19.73 15.24 -14.44
CA MET A 363 -19.83 13.77 -14.47
C MET A 363 -21.11 13.29 -15.17
N LEU A 364 -22.27 13.81 -14.78
CA LEU A 364 -23.56 13.44 -15.38
C LEU A 364 -23.56 13.71 -16.89
N SER A 365 -23.04 14.87 -17.32
CA SER A 365 -22.85 15.20 -18.73
C SER A 365 -21.98 14.16 -19.44
N LYS A 366 -20.84 13.78 -18.84
CA LYS A 366 -19.94 12.79 -19.43
C LYS A 366 -20.53 11.37 -19.48
N LEU A 367 -21.36 11.00 -18.52
CA LEU A 367 -22.06 9.72 -18.52
C LEU A 367 -23.11 9.66 -19.64
N LEU A 368 -23.86 10.74 -19.86
CA LEU A 368 -24.83 10.83 -20.96
C LEU A 368 -24.17 10.75 -22.34
N THR A 369 -23.00 11.36 -22.51
CA THR A 369 -22.26 11.29 -23.79
C THR A 369 -21.59 9.95 -24.04
N ASN A 370 -21.45 9.10 -23.02
CA ASN A 370 -20.76 7.81 -23.09
C ASN A 370 -21.73 6.62 -23.10
N GLU A 371 -23.05 6.83 -23.24
CA GLU A 371 -23.97 5.72 -23.50
C GLU A 371 -23.57 5.07 -24.84
N PRO A 372 -23.32 3.75 -24.88
CA PRO A 372 -23.25 3.07 -26.16
C PRO A 372 -24.60 3.34 -26.83
N GLU A 373 -24.59 3.87 -28.05
CA GLU A 373 -25.80 3.92 -28.88
C GLU A 373 -26.44 2.54 -28.77
N GLU A 374 -27.70 2.49 -28.29
CA GLU A 374 -28.47 1.24 -28.32
C GLU A 374 -28.27 0.64 -29.72
N GLU A 375 -27.79 -0.60 -29.80
CA GLU A 375 -27.81 -1.35 -31.06
C GLU A 375 -29.26 -1.28 -31.53
N LYS A 376 -29.52 -0.38 -32.50
CA LYS A 376 -30.81 -0.33 -33.16
C LYS A 376 -31.06 -1.75 -33.65
N PRO A 377 -32.25 -2.33 -33.42
CA PRO A 377 -32.57 -3.58 -34.08
C PRO A 377 -32.32 -3.35 -35.57
N ASN A 378 -31.47 -4.18 -36.18
CA ASN A 378 -31.17 -4.11 -37.61
C ASN A 378 -32.50 -4.18 -38.37
N GLU A 379 -33.04 -3.04 -38.78
CA GLU A 379 -34.18 -2.95 -39.70
C GLU A 379 -33.74 -2.97 -41.16
N ASP A 380 -32.46 -3.19 -41.44
CA ASP A 380 -31.93 -3.35 -42.80
C ASP A 380 -31.26 -4.71 -42.94
N ASP A 381 -32.06 -5.75 -43.16
CA ASP A 381 -31.65 -6.93 -43.93
C ASP A 381 -32.30 -6.81 -45.32
N PRO A 382 -31.59 -6.36 -46.37
CA PRO A 382 -32.17 -6.18 -47.70
C PRO A 382 -32.37 -7.49 -48.48
N ASP A 383 -32.14 -8.67 -47.90
CA ASP A 383 -32.20 -9.97 -48.59
C ASP A 383 -33.34 -10.87 -48.09
N ASP A 384 -34.57 -10.34 -47.99
CA ASP A 384 -35.79 -11.18 -48.09
C ASP A 384 -36.33 -11.17 -49.53
N PRO A 385 -36.05 -12.20 -50.35
CA PRO A 385 -36.57 -12.29 -51.70
C PRO A 385 -37.99 -12.85 -51.64
N ARG A 386 -38.97 -12.00 -51.38
CA ARG A 386 -40.37 -12.32 -51.69
C ARG A 386 -41.22 -11.07 -51.90
N GLU A 387 -41.68 -10.97 -53.14
CA GLU A 387 -42.83 -10.22 -53.67
C GLU A 387 -42.56 -8.85 -54.33
N ASN A 388 -42.42 -8.93 -55.66
CA ASN A 388 -42.48 -7.85 -56.65
C ASN A 388 -43.70 -6.91 -56.46
N PRO A 389 -43.52 -5.60 -56.70
CA PRO A 389 -44.60 -4.70 -57.06
C PRO A 389 -44.44 -4.17 -58.50
N GLU A 390 -45.41 -4.45 -59.37
CA GLU A 390 -45.74 -3.71 -60.63
C GLU A 390 -46.96 -4.44 -61.23
N GLU A 391 -48.11 -3.86 -61.61
CA GLU A 391 -48.48 -2.52 -62.10
C GLU A 391 -49.96 -2.20 -61.78
N PRO A 392 -50.41 -0.93 -61.94
CA PRO A 392 -51.82 -0.52 -61.91
C PRO A 392 -52.38 -0.26 -63.32
N ARG A 393 -53.62 -0.71 -63.64
CA ARG A 393 -54.45 -0.14 -64.72
C ARG A 393 -55.96 -0.24 -64.45
N GLU A 394 -56.63 0.87 -64.76
CA GLU A 394 -58.06 1.15 -64.72
C GLU A 394 -58.87 0.32 -65.74
N ASN A 395 -60.13 -0.03 -65.43
CA ASN A 395 -61.38 0.59 -65.93
C ASN A 395 -62.65 -0.30 -65.74
N PRO A 396 -63.88 0.24 -65.89
CA PRO A 396 -65.11 -0.17 -65.20
C PRO A 396 -66.12 -0.98 -66.06
N GLU A 397 -67.35 -1.15 -65.54
CA GLU A 397 -68.56 -1.82 -66.09
C GLU A 397 -68.60 -3.35 -65.80
N GLU A 398 -69.71 -4.02 -65.47
CA GLU A 398 -71.14 -3.71 -65.46
C GLU A 398 -71.88 -4.83 -64.65
N SER A 399 -72.92 -4.48 -63.90
CA SER A 399 -74.17 -5.23 -63.66
C SER A 399 -74.18 -6.76 -63.36
N LYS A 400 -74.72 -7.16 -62.20
CA LYS A 400 -76.06 -7.82 -62.03
C LYS A 400 -76.19 -8.67 -60.75
N GLU A 401 -77.27 -8.36 -60.02
CA GLU A 401 -78.26 -9.25 -59.37
C GLU A 401 -77.82 -10.34 -58.36
N ASN A 402 -78.20 -10.09 -57.10
CA ASN A 402 -78.88 -10.95 -56.10
C ASN A 402 -79.38 -12.34 -56.56
N PRO A 403 -79.53 -13.34 -55.65
CA PRO A 403 -80.19 -13.22 -54.34
C PRO A 403 -79.38 -13.62 -53.10
#